data_AF-A0A5N6W5Y5-F1
#
_entry.id   AF-A0A5N6W5Y5-F1
#
_cell.length_a   1.000
_cell.length_b   1.000
_cell.length_c   1.000
_cell.angle_alpha   90.00
_cell.angle_beta   90.00
_cell.angle_gamma   90.00
#
_symmetry.space_group_name_H-M   'P 1'
#
loop_
_entity.id
_entity.type
_entity.pdbx_description
1 polymer ?
#
loop_
_entity_poly.entity_id
_entity_poly.type
_entity_poly.pdbx_seq_one_letter_code
_entity_poly.pdbx_strand_id
1 'polypeptide(L)'
;MCFYNQKRYACGDWSWTNFAHRCNYEYRTGETCGMRLVNMTEFETTQCRLCEKIETKYRRRSAEMERLNRWKREGSTLVASMDRSQRLIMELDKEIRQLQRERDDRRKALS
;
A
#
# COMPACT_ATOMS: atom_id res chain seq x y z
N MET A 1 19.60 14.60 17.99
CA MET A 1 18.97 13.30 17.75
C MET A 1 17.61 13.29 18.43
N CYS A 2 16.61 12.78 17.73
CA CYS A 2 15.25 12.64 18.24
C CYS A 2 14.78 11.22 18.06
N PHE A 3 14.15 10.71 19.10
CA PHE A 3 13.58 9.39 19.13
C PHE A 3 12.11 9.50 18.74
N TYR A 4 11.70 8.68 17.77
CA TYR A 4 10.33 8.55 17.30
C TYR A 4 9.90 7.10 17.45
N ASN A 5 8.64 6.88 17.76
CA ASN A 5 8.04 5.56 17.64
C ASN A 5 7.85 5.23 16.16
N GLN A 6 7.85 3.93 15.84
CA GLN A 6 7.51 3.43 14.53
C GLN A 6 6.43 2.36 14.64
N LYS A 7 5.60 2.26 13.61
CA LYS A 7 4.58 1.24 13.45
C LYS A 7 4.97 0.32 12.30
N ARG A 8 5.02 -0.98 12.54
CA ARG A 8 5.38 -2.02 11.56
C ARG A 8 4.17 -2.91 11.29
N TYR A 9 3.75 -2.97 10.05
CA TYR A 9 2.57 -3.71 9.59
C TYR A 9 2.93 -5.17 9.28
N ALA A 10 1.91 -6.04 9.22
CA ALA A 10 2.08 -7.47 8.89
C ALA A 10 2.71 -7.69 7.50
N CYS A 11 2.54 -6.77 6.56
CA CYS A 11 3.19 -6.81 5.24
C CYS A 11 4.69 -6.46 5.26
N GLY A 12 5.24 -6.14 6.43
CA GLY A 12 6.64 -5.75 6.65
C GLY A 12 6.91 -4.26 6.44
N ASP A 13 5.97 -3.51 5.84
CA ASP A 13 6.08 -2.06 5.70
C ASP A 13 6.00 -1.38 7.06
N TRP A 14 6.48 -0.13 7.14
CA TRP A 14 6.43 0.64 8.38
C TRP A 14 6.20 2.14 8.13
N SER A 15 5.89 2.87 9.21
CA SER A 15 5.77 4.32 9.23
C SER A 15 6.19 4.89 10.58
N TRP A 16 6.81 6.08 10.58
CA TRP A 16 6.99 6.86 11.80
C TRP A 16 5.64 7.23 12.42
N THR A 17 5.54 7.15 13.74
CA THR A 17 4.37 7.58 14.50
C THR A 17 4.73 8.76 15.39
N ASN A 18 4.59 8.62 16.71
CA ASN A 18 4.70 9.72 17.66
C ASN A 18 6.17 10.07 17.96
N PHE A 19 6.42 11.35 18.21
CA PHE A 19 7.68 11.78 18.83
C PHE A 19 7.74 11.24 20.25
N ALA A 20 8.86 10.60 20.60
CA ALA A 20 9.07 10.07 21.93
C ALA A 20 9.81 11.09 22.80
N HIS A 21 11.06 11.40 22.46
CA HIS A 21 11.87 12.35 23.22
C HIS A 21 13.09 12.81 22.41
N ARG A 22 13.71 13.92 22.85
CA ARG A 22 14.99 14.42 22.33
C ARG A 22 16.14 13.88 23.17
N CYS A 23 17.29 13.61 22.55
CA CYS A 23 18.49 13.22 23.29
C CYS A 23 18.97 14.37 24.20
N ASN A 24 19.16 14.09 25.49
CA ASN A 24 19.55 15.08 26.50
C ASN A 24 21.02 15.52 26.41
N TYR A 25 21.89 14.71 25.78
CA TYR A 25 23.33 14.98 25.66
C TYR A 25 23.71 15.83 24.45
N GLU A 26 22.76 16.13 23.57
CA GLU A 26 23.05 16.89 22.36
C GLU A 26 22.89 18.40 22.62
N TYR A 27 24.03 19.10 22.70
CA TYR A 27 24.12 20.55 22.96
C TYR A 27 23.79 21.38 21.69
N ARG A 28 22.67 21.08 21.02
CA ARG A 28 22.22 21.84 19.85
C ARG A 28 21.01 22.71 20.20
N THR A 29 21.25 24.02 20.21
CA THR A 29 20.26 25.11 20.27
C THR A 29 19.70 25.38 18.87
N GLY A 30 18.88 24.47 18.34
CA GLY A 30 18.17 24.65 17.07
C GLY A 30 16.84 23.91 17.03
N GLU A 31 15.84 24.45 16.31
CA GLU A 31 14.47 23.92 16.23
C GLU A 31 14.35 22.59 15.47
N THR A 32 15.35 22.24 14.66
CA THR A 32 15.28 21.08 13.75
C THR A 32 16.10 19.91 14.25
N CYS A 33 15.47 18.73 14.33
CA CYS A 33 16.17 17.55 14.77
C CYS A 33 17.05 16.94 13.67
N GLY A 34 18.36 16.86 13.90
CA GLY A 34 19.33 16.44 12.87
C GLY A 34 19.27 14.97 12.45
N MET A 35 18.85 14.06 13.34
CA MET A 35 18.69 12.63 13.06
C MET A 35 17.47 12.07 13.79
N ARG A 36 16.71 11.21 13.11
CA ARG A 36 15.58 10.46 13.69
C ARG A 36 16.02 9.03 14.01
N LEU A 37 15.75 8.59 15.22
CA LEU A 37 16.07 7.27 15.74
C LEU A 37 14.78 6.58 16.20
N VAL A 38 14.77 5.25 16.16
CA VAL A 38 13.65 4.46 16.65
C VAL A 38 13.68 4.40 18.18
N ASN A 39 12.59 4.78 18.83
CA ASN A 39 12.36 4.58 20.26
C ASN A 39 11.74 3.21 20.54
N MET A 40 10.57 2.97 19.94
CA MET A 40 9.76 1.77 20.13
C MET A 40 9.14 1.37 18.78
N THR A 41 8.99 0.07 18.57
CA THR A 41 8.29 -0.49 17.40
C THR A 41 6.98 -1.11 17.84
N GLU A 42 5.88 -0.53 17.39
CA GLU A 42 4.54 -1.09 17.55
C GLU A 42 4.26 -2.03 16.36
N PHE A 43 3.94 -3.29 16.66
CA PHE A 43 3.64 -4.29 15.65
C PHE A 43 2.14 -4.40 15.43
N GLU A 44 1.75 -4.35 14.17
CA GLU A 44 0.35 -4.35 13.77
C GLU A 44 0.04 -5.60 12.98
N THR A 45 -1.08 -6.23 13.32
CA THR A 45 -1.55 -7.45 12.67
C THR A 45 -2.17 -7.18 11.30
N THR A 46 -2.51 -5.92 11.03
CA THR A 46 -3.12 -5.47 9.77
C THR A 46 -2.09 -5.20 8.70
N GLN A 47 -2.52 -5.27 7.44
CA GLN A 47 -1.71 -4.82 6.32
C GLN A 47 -1.64 -3.29 6.29
N CYS A 48 -0.62 -2.75 5.63
CA CYS A 48 -0.60 -1.30 5.40
C CYS A 48 -1.72 -0.92 4.43
N ARG A 49 -2.19 0.34 4.52
CA ARG A 49 -3.27 0.87 3.67
C ARG A 49 -3.02 0.70 2.16
N LEU A 50 -1.77 0.69 1.73
CA LEU A 50 -1.41 0.49 0.32
C LEU A 50 -1.63 -0.97 -0.11
N CYS A 51 -1.19 -1.92 0.71
CA CYS A 51 -1.43 -3.35 0.49
C CYS A 51 -2.92 -3.69 0.53
N GLU A 52 -3.68 -3.13 1.47
CA GLU A 52 -5.14 -3.29 1.53
C GLU A 52 -5.85 -2.77 0.27
N LYS A 53 -5.42 -1.61 -0.25
CA LYS A 53 -5.91 -1.08 -1.54
C LYS A 53 -5.60 -2.01 -2.70
N ILE A 54 -4.37 -2.52 -2.78
CA ILE A 54 -3.95 -3.49 -3.82
C ILE A 54 -4.82 -4.75 -3.76
N GLU A 55 -5.01 -5.31 -2.56
CA GLU A 55 -5.83 -6.51 -2.37
C GLU A 55 -7.28 -6.29 -2.79
N THR A 56 -7.87 -5.15 -2.41
CA THR A 56 -9.23 -4.77 -2.80
C THR A 56 -9.38 -4.71 -4.33
N LYS A 57 -8.38 -4.16 -5.03
CA LYS A 57 -8.38 -4.08 -6.50
C LYS A 57 -8.22 -5.46 -7.14
N TYR A 58 -7.36 -6.32 -6.59
CA TYR A 58 -7.24 -7.72 -7.03
C TYR A 58 -8.55 -8.49 -6.88
N ARG A 59 -9.23 -8.38 -5.74
CA ARG A 59 -10.54 -9.02 -5.52
C ARG A 59 -11.57 -8.56 -6.54
N ARG A 60 -11.68 -7.24 -6.76
CA ARG A 60 -12.58 -6.68 -7.78
C ARG A 60 -12.25 -7.16 -9.19
N ARG A 61 -10.95 -7.22 -9.53
CA ARG A 61 -10.46 -7.70 -10.83
C ARG A 61 -10.76 -9.19 -11.04
N SER A 62 -10.61 -10.02 -10.01
CA SER A 62 -10.99 -11.45 -10.07
C SER A 62 -12.49 -11.62 -10.32
N ALA A 63 -13.33 -10.90 -9.57
CA ALA A 63 -14.78 -10.96 -9.72
C ALA A 63 -15.25 -10.55 -11.13
N GLU A 64 -14.68 -9.50 -11.71
CA GLU A 64 -14.99 -9.09 -13.09
C GLU A 64 -14.48 -10.10 -14.13
N MET A 65 -13.31 -10.70 -13.91
CA MET A 65 -12.77 -11.75 -14.79
C MET A 65 -13.65 -13.00 -14.79
N GLU A 66 -14.12 -13.43 -13.61
CA GLU A 66 -15.06 -14.54 -13.47
C GLU A 66 -16.39 -14.25 -14.16
N ARG A 67 -16.91 -13.02 -14.00
CA ARG A 67 -18.13 -12.56 -14.69
C ARG A 67 -17.97 -12.62 -16.21
N LEU A 68 -16.86 -12.11 -16.73
CA LEU A 68 -16.56 -12.14 -18.16
C LEU A 68 -16.43 -13.57 -18.69
N ASN A 69 -15.74 -14.45 -17.95
CA ASN A 69 -15.58 -15.85 -18.32
C ASN A 69 -16.91 -16.59 -18.36
N ARG A 70 -17.83 -16.28 -17.45
CA ARG A 70 -19.18 -16.84 -17.46
C ARG A 70 -19.95 -16.44 -18.72
N TRP A 71 -19.99 -15.15 -19.05
CA TRP A 71 -20.66 -14.66 -20.26
C TRP A 71 -20.06 -15.21 -21.55
N LYS A 72 -18.73 -15.41 -21.59
CA LYS A 72 -18.07 -16.09 -22.72
C LYS A 72 -18.57 -17.53 -22.94
N ARG A 73 -18.96 -18.23 -21.87
CA ARG A 73 -19.47 -19.61 -21.92
C ARG A 73 -20.96 -19.69 -22.23
N GLU A 74 -21.75 -18.75 -21.70
CA GLU A 74 -23.21 -18.72 -21.86
C GLU A 74 -23.67 -18.29 -23.26
N GLY A 75 -22.77 -17.73 -24.09
CA GLY A 75 -23.04 -17.36 -25.48
C GLY A 75 -23.02 -15.85 -25.72
N SER A 76 -22.62 -15.46 -26.94
CA SER A 76 -22.14 -14.12 -27.30
C SER A 76 -23.20 -13.02 -27.45
N THR A 77 -24.32 -13.07 -26.73
CA THR A 77 -25.38 -12.05 -26.85
C THR A 77 -25.04 -10.75 -26.11
N LEU A 78 -24.15 -10.80 -25.13
CA LEU A 78 -23.79 -9.66 -24.27
C LEU A 78 -22.50 -8.94 -24.70
N VAL A 79 -22.25 -8.81 -26.01
CA VAL A 79 -20.99 -8.26 -26.56
C VAL A 79 -20.61 -6.92 -25.93
N ALA A 80 -21.56 -5.98 -25.82
CA ALA A 80 -21.30 -4.67 -25.24
C ALA A 80 -20.96 -4.73 -23.74
N SER A 81 -21.60 -5.62 -22.98
CA SER A 81 -21.30 -5.81 -21.56
C SER A 81 -19.94 -6.48 -21.35
N MET A 82 -19.61 -7.45 -22.21
CA MET A 82 -18.31 -8.12 -22.21
C MET A 82 -17.17 -7.15 -22.52
N ASP A 83 -17.35 -6.27 -23.51
CA ASP A 83 -16.37 -5.23 -23.85
C ASP A 83 -16.16 -4.25 -22.68
N ARG A 84 -17.23 -3.79 -22.03
CA ARG A 84 -17.13 -2.95 -20.82
C ARG A 84 -16.38 -3.65 -19.69
N SER A 85 -16.69 -4.92 -19.42
CA SER A 85 -15.97 -5.71 -18.40
C SER A 85 -14.50 -5.90 -18.76
N GLN A 86 -14.18 -6.12 -20.04
CA GLN A 86 -12.79 -6.22 -20.51
C GLN A 86 -12.03 -4.91 -20.28
N ARG A 87 -12.62 -3.75 -20.59
CA ARG A 87 -12.02 -2.44 -20.32
C ARG A 87 -11.82 -2.20 -18.83
N LEU A 88 -12.81 -2.52 -18.00
CA LEU A 88 -12.70 -2.40 -16.55
C LEU A 88 -11.57 -3.27 -15.98
N ILE A 89 -11.40 -4.50 -16.46
CA ILE A 89 -10.27 -5.36 -16.07
C ILE A 89 -8.94 -4.72 -16.46
N MET A 90 -8.82 -4.15 -17.65
CA MET A 90 -7.61 -3.46 -18.10
C MET A 90 -7.27 -2.23 -17.23
N GLU A 91 -8.28 -1.45 -16.85
CA GLU A 91 -8.13 -0.31 -15.94
C GLU A 91 -7.67 -0.77 -14.56
N LEU A 92 -8.33 -1.78 -13.99
CA LEU A 92 -7.93 -2.37 -12.70
C LEU A 92 -6.50 -2.91 -12.74
N ASP A 93 -6.11 -3.59 -13.82
CA ASP A 93 -4.75 -4.10 -14.00
C ASP A 93 -3.72 -2.95 -14.08
N LYS A 94 -4.08 -1.82 -14.71
CA LYS A 94 -3.22 -0.62 -14.74
C LYS A 94 -3.05 -0.01 -13.36
N GLU A 95 -4.15 0.15 -12.62
CA GLU A 95 -4.13 0.69 -11.26
C GLU A 95 -3.34 -0.21 -10.30
N ILE A 96 -3.55 -1.53 -10.37
CA ILE A 96 -2.80 -2.50 -9.56
C ILE A 96 -1.30 -2.35 -9.81
N ARG A 97 -0.87 -2.29 -11.08
CA ARG A 97 0.54 -2.09 -11.44
C ARG A 97 1.11 -0.78 -10.90
N GLN A 98 0.32 0.29 -10.91
CA GLN A 98 0.74 1.57 -10.36
C GLN A 98 0.93 1.50 -8.84
N LEU A 99 -0.02 0.92 -8.12
CA LEU A 99 0.05 0.76 -6.66
C LEU A 99 1.21 -0.17 -6.25
N GLN A 100 1.50 -1.21 -7.04
CA GLN A 100 2.65 -2.08 -6.81
C GLN A 100 3.97 -1.32 -6.96
N ARG A 101 4.11 -0.50 -8.00
CA ARG A 101 5.29 0.36 -8.15
C ARG A 101 5.45 1.33 -6.99
N GLU A 102 4.37 1.99 -6.57
CA GLU A 102 4.37 2.88 -5.39
C GLU A 102 4.85 2.15 -4.14
N ARG A 103 4.41 0.89 -3.94
CA ARG A 103 4.84 0.07 -2.80
C ARG A 103 6.33 -0.23 -2.88
N ASP A 104 6.84 -0.60 -4.05
CA ASP A 104 8.23 -0.96 -4.24
C ASP A 104 9.15 0.27 -4.10
N ASP A 105 8.73 1.42 -4.62
CA ASP A 105 9.44 2.69 -4.46
C ASP A 105 9.48 3.13 -3.00
N ARG A 106 8.36 2.99 -2.28
CA ARG A 106 8.31 3.25 -0.83
C ARG A 106 9.26 2.32 -0.07
N ARG A 107 9.35 1.05 -0.44
CA ARG A 107 10.26 0.09 0.21
C ARG A 107 11.73 0.45 -0.03
N LYS A 108 12.08 0.88 -1.25
CA LYS A 108 13.44 1.35 -1.58
C LYS A 108 13.80 2.64 -0.85
N ALA A 109 12.85 3.55 -0.66
CA ALA A 109 13.11 4.79 0.09
C ALA A 109 13.33 4.55 1.60
N LEU A 110 12.93 3.38 2.10
CA LEU A 110 13.05 2.98 3.50
C LEU A 110 14.20 1.99 3.75
N SER A 111 14.90 1.52 2.69
CA SER A 111 16.12 0.70 2.76
C SER A 111 17.36 1.58 2.70
#